data_AF-A0A0G8F8S8-F1
#
_entry.id   AF-A0A0G8F8S8-F1
#
_cell.length_a   1.000
_cell.length_b   1.000
_cell.length_c   1.000
_cell.angle_alpha   90.00
_cell.angle_beta   90.00
_cell.angle_gamma   90.00
#
_symmetry.space_group_name_H-M   'P 1'
#
loop_
_entity.id
_entity.type
_entity.pdbx_description
1 polymer ?
#
loop_
_entity_poly.entity_id
_entity_poly.type
_entity_poly.pdbx_seq_one_letter_code
_entity_poly.pdbx_strand_id
1 'polypeptide(L)'
;MPRLYAFAFKSLQILTLLFFVMTLIYSLQFLITEPKYDHPYFLIVALIVVLIGIIFMSIIVNRFFTQTQFIIFICLLAFTLRLAWVLTVQTNVVQDFAQMYNGAVDAANNNFSFADKAYFTTWVYQLGFTMYQAGVIKLFGEGVLAIKLLNILYCTGITYFIYRIATHLFNEFSGRVATLIFATYIPNIMMTSVLTNQHLATFLFYAGFYLLVKKGISHSYAWIFVSILIAFGDIMRPIGIVILLALILFLLITHIIGDQQLNKKMVVSKLIGMIGIYYIVHFIFSYTLIATGVTQYPLSSRDPYWKFVVGFNTETTGGFSFPDHKLVFQYPIGEERFEIEKQLIKERTADKGQLLLLFKDKFKVMWGDYDASIYWGLEGHPQPELSKLLWTLEKLCYVSICIFACIASIKTIKEQRNKTLLFFSLLILGYVGVHFFIEIQSRYRYFIIPTFMIIQGYGVYLITQYIKERFQRKEIH
;
A
#
# COMPACT_ATOMS: atom_id res chain seq x y z
N MET A 1 -19.36 -26.48 6.55
CA MET A 1 -18.08 -25.80 6.85
C MET A 1 -17.85 -25.81 8.36
N PRO A 2 -16.59 -25.90 8.84
CA PRO A 2 -16.29 -25.90 10.27
C PRO A 2 -16.80 -24.63 10.98
N ARG A 3 -17.43 -24.76 12.15
CA ARG A 3 -17.96 -23.62 12.92
C ARG A 3 -16.89 -22.55 13.21
N LEU A 4 -15.67 -23.00 13.51
CA LEU A 4 -14.53 -22.12 13.77
C LEU A 4 -14.12 -21.28 12.54
N TYR A 5 -14.16 -21.88 11.34
CA TYR A 5 -13.88 -21.15 10.11
C TYR A 5 -14.93 -20.07 9.84
N ALA A 6 -16.21 -20.42 9.96
CA ALA A 6 -17.30 -19.47 9.75
C ALA A 6 -17.24 -18.30 10.75
N PHE A 7 -16.88 -18.57 12.01
CA PHE A 7 -16.61 -17.55 13.02
C PHE A 7 -15.44 -16.66 12.61
N ALA A 8 -14.26 -17.25 12.34
CA ALA A 8 -13.06 -16.49 11.98
C ALA A 8 -13.27 -15.62 10.73
N PHE A 9 -13.91 -16.16 9.69
CA PHE A 9 -14.24 -15.41 8.47
C PHE A 9 -15.15 -14.22 8.78
N LYS A 10 -16.26 -14.44 9.50
CA LYS A 10 -17.19 -13.35 9.84
C LYS A 10 -16.52 -12.30 10.72
N SER A 11 -15.76 -12.69 11.72
CA SER A 11 -15.04 -11.76 12.61
C SER A 11 -14.05 -10.89 11.83
N LEU A 12 -13.27 -11.47 10.91
CA LEU A 12 -12.34 -10.72 10.07
C LEU A 12 -13.06 -9.76 9.10
N GLN A 13 -14.20 -10.16 8.53
CA GLN A 13 -15.02 -9.26 7.71
C GLN A 13 -15.65 -8.13 8.53
N ILE A 14 -16.12 -8.40 9.76
CA ILE A 14 -16.64 -7.38 10.69
C ILE A 14 -15.54 -6.39 11.06
N LEU A 15 -14.33 -6.86 11.41
CA LEU A 15 -13.19 -5.98 11.70
C LEU A 15 -12.80 -5.13 10.48
N THR A 16 -12.86 -5.71 9.27
CA THR A 16 -12.63 -4.96 8.02
C THR A 16 -13.69 -3.88 7.82
N LEU A 17 -14.97 -4.17 8.11
CA LEU A 17 -16.05 -3.18 8.07
C LEU A 17 -15.81 -2.07 9.10
N LEU A 18 -15.48 -2.42 10.35
CA LEU A 18 -15.19 -1.45 11.40
C LEU A 18 -14.02 -0.54 11.02
N PHE A 19 -12.98 -1.11 10.42
CA PHE A 19 -11.88 -0.33 9.86
C PHE A 19 -12.36 0.72 8.85
N PHE A 20 -13.15 0.32 7.84
CA PHE A 20 -13.66 1.26 6.83
C PHE A 20 -14.63 2.29 7.42
N VAL A 21 -15.48 1.90 8.38
CA VAL A 21 -16.40 2.82 9.06
C VAL A 21 -15.63 3.87 9.86
N MET A 22 -14.63 3.47 10.64
CA MET A 22 -13.81 4.43 11.41
C MET A 22 -13.00 5.34 10.49
N THR A 23 -12.44 4.78 9.42
CA THR A 23 -11.72 5.55 8.38
C THR A 23 -12.65 6.58 7.73
N LEU A 24 -13.88 6.19 7.41
CA LEU A 24 -14.90 7.08 6.83
C LEU A 24 -15.26 8.21 7.79
N ILE A 25 -15.52 7.89 9.07
CA ILE A 25 -15.87 8.88 10.09
C ILE A 25 -14.75 9.92 10.23
N TYR A 26 -13.50 9.49 10.40
CA TYR A 26 -12.38 10.42 10.54
C TYR A 26 -12.10 11.20 9.25
N SER A 27 -12.23 10.57 8.08
CA SER A 27 -12.07 11.27 6.80
C SER A 27 -13.12 12.34 6.57
N LEU A 28 -14.38 12.08 6.94
CA LEU A 28 -15.46 13.06 6.93
C LEU A 28 -15.21 14.17 7.95
N GLN A 29 -14.69 13.83 9.14
CA GLN A 29 -14.29 14.81 10.13
C GLN A 29 -13.25 15.78 9.54
N PHE A 30 -12.14 15.28 8.97
CA PHE A 30 -11.13 16.15 8.35
C PHE A 30 -11.67 16.97 7.18
N LEU A 31 -12.58 16.41 6.37
CA LEU A 31 -13.22 17.13 5.27
C LEU A 31 -14.06 18.32 5.76
N ILE A 32 -14.65 18.23 6.96
CA ILE A 32 -15.54 19.27 7.53
C ILE A 32 -14.78 20.23 8.43
N THR A 33 -13.89 19.75 9.29
CA THR A 33 -13.23 20.55 10.33
C THR A 33 -11.92 21.16 9.88
N GLU A 34 -11.25 20.56 8.89
CA GLU A 34 -9.98 21.04 8.33
C GLU A 34 -10.07 21.10 6.79
N PRO A 35 -11.09 21.79 6.24
CA PRO A 35 -11.26 21.84 4.80
C PRO A 35 -10.14 22.67 4.16
N LYS A 36 -9.72 22.31 2.95
CA LYS A 36 -8.80 23.14 2.15
C LYS A 36 -9.49 24.33 1.46
N TYR A 37 -10.82 24.33 1.45
CA TYR A 37 -11.69 25.43 1.01
C TYR A 37 -12.76 25.70 2.08
N ASP A 38 -12.93 26.95 2.52
CA ASP A 38 -13.78 27.34 3.66
C ASP A 38 -15.29 27.31 3.38
N HIS A 39 -15.77 26.30 2.66
CA HIS A 39 -17.17 26.13 2.27
C HIS A 39 -17.63 24.66 2.44
N PRO A 40 -17.99 24.22 3.66
CA PRO A 40 -18.34 22.83 3.92
C PRO A 40 -19.57 22.34 3.13
N TYR A 41 -20.55 23.21 2.88
CA TYR A 41 -21.70 22.88 2.03
C TYR A 41 -21.30 22.56 0.59
N PHE A 42 -20.35 23.30 0.03
CA PHE A 42 -19.80 23.03 -1.30
C PHE A 42 -19.11 21.66 -1.34
N LEU A 43 -18.37 21.30 -0.29
CA LEU A 43 -17.69 20.00 -0.20
C LEU A 43 -18.67 18.82 -0.14
N ILE A 44 -19.81 18.98 0.55
CA ILE A 44 -20.87 17.95 0.59
C ILE A 44 -21.49 17.79 -0.81
N VAL A 45 -21.81 18.90 -1.49
CA VAL A 45 -22.34 18.85 -2.86
C VAL A 45 -21.32 18.22 -3.81
N ALA A 46 -20.05 18.60 -3.71
CA ALA A 46 -18.96 18.01 -4.50
C ALA A 46 -18.83 16.50 -4.26
N LEU A 47 -18.97 16.03 -3.00
CA LEU A 47 -18.98 14.61 -2.68
C LEU A 47 -20.13 13.87 -3.37
N ILE A 48 -21.34 14.43 -3.35
CA ILE A 48 -22.50 13.86 -4.04
C ILE A 48 -22.24 13.77 -5.55
N VAL A 49 -21.69 14.82 -6.14
CA VAL A 49 -21.31 14.84 -7.57
C VAL A 49 -20.28 13.76 -7.89
N VAL A 50 -19.26 13.58 -7.04
CA VAL A 50 -18.26 12.51 -7.21
C VAL A 50 -18.90 11.13 -7.12
N LEU A 51 -19.78 10.88 -6.15
CA LEU A 51 -20.48 9.60 -6.00
C LEU A 51 -21.34 9.28 -7.23
N ILE A 52 -22.11 10.25 -7.72
CA ILE A 52 -22.92 10.11 -8.94
C ILE A 52 -22.01 9.89 -10.15
N GLY A 53 -20.91 10.64 -10.26
CA GLY A 53 -19.92 10.50 -11.32
C GLY A 53 -19.30 9.09 -11.36
N ILE A 54 -18.95 8.52 -10.20
CA ILE A 54 -18.43 7.15 -10.11
C ILE A 54 -19.47 6.15 -10.61
N ILE A 55 -20.74 6.26 -10.16
CA ILE A 55 -21.81 5.36 -10.60
C ILE A 55 -22.05 5.51 -12.11
N PHE A 56 -22.14 6.73 -12.62
CA PHE A 56 -22.36 6.99 -14.04
C PHE A 56 -21.22 6.44 -14.92
N MET A 57 -19.98 6.73 -14.56
CA MET A 57 -18.81 6.20 -15.26
C MET A 57 -18.73 4.68 -15.18
N SER A 58 -19.13 4.08 -14.05
CA SER A 58 -19.18 2.63 -13.90
C SER A 58 -20.15 1.99 -14.88
N ILE A 59 -21.30 2.61 -15.13
CA ILE A 59 -22.28 2.12 -16.12
C ILE A 59 -21.71 2.22 -17.53
N ILE A 60 -21.07 3.35 -17.88
CA ILE A 60 -20.47 3.56 -19.21
C ILE A 60 -19.40 2.52 -19.48
N VAL A 61 -18.39 2.39 -18.61
CA VAL A 61 -17.25 1.50 -18.87
C VAL A 61 -17.67 0.03 -18.91
N ASN A 62 -18.76 -0.34 -18.24
CA ASN A 62 -19.30 -1.69 -18.26
C ASN A 62 -20.23 -1.97 -19.43
N ARG A 63 -20.86 -0.95 -20.00
CA ARG A 63 -21.78 -1.10 -21.14
C ARG A 63 -21.07 -1.09 -22.49
N PHE A 64 -20.07 -0.24 -22.66
CA PHE A 64 -19.54 0.08 -24.00
C PHE A 64 -18.22 -0.60 -24.36
N PHE A 65 -17.49 -1.14 -23.38
CA PHE A 65 -16.19 -1.77 -23.64
C PHE A 65 -16.28 -3.30 -23.62
N THR A 66 -15.63 -3.95 -24.57
CA THR A 66 -15.20 -5.34 -24.39
C THR A 66 -14.08 -5.43 -23.35
N GLN A 67 -13.81 -6.62 -22.82
CA GLN A 67 -12.72 -6.83 -21.87
C GLN A 67 -11.36 -6.35 -22.41
N THR A 68 -11.01 -6.72 -23.65
CA THR A 68 -9.74 -6.33 -24.26
C THR A 68 -9.64 -4.82 -24.49
N GLN A 69 -10.70 -4.21 -25.03
CA GLN A 69 -10.74 -2.76 -25.23
C GLN A 69 -10.62 -2.01 -23.89
N PHE A 70 -11.28 -2.48 -22.84
CA PHE A 70 -11.18 -1.87 -21.51
C PHE A 70 -9.75 -1.94 -20.96
N ILE A 71 -9.07 -3.09 -21.07
CA ILE A 71 -7.68 -3.25 -20.62
C ILE A 71 -6.75 -2.29 -21.37
N ILE A 72 -6.89 -2.19 -22.69
CA ILE A 72 -6.07 -1.27 -23.50
C ILE A 72 -6.34 0.18 -23.07
N PHE A 73 -7.62 0.57 -23.01
CA PHE A 73 -8.04 1.90 -22.60
C PHE A 73 -7.47 2.27 -21.22
N ILE A 74 -7.63 1.39 -20.22
CA ILE A 74 -7.26 1.73 -18.85
C ILE A 74 -5.74 1.77 -18.65
N CYS A 75 -4.99 0.93 -19.36
CA CYS A 75 -3.53 0.99 -19.38
C CYS A 75 -3.03 2.27 -20.04
N LEU A 76 -3.63 2.68 -21.18
CA LEU A 76 -3.28 3.94 -21.84
C LEU A 76 -3.65 5.14 -20.98
N LEU A 77 -4.83 5.14 -20.35
CA LEU A 77 -5.24 6.22 -19.44
C LEU A 77 -4.28 6.34 -18.26
N ALA A 78 -3.97 5.22 -17.59
CA ALA A 78 -3.08 5.21 -16.44
C ALA A 78 -1.67 5.70 -16.82
N PHE A 79 -1.12 5.21 -17.93
CA PHE A 79 0.18 5.63 -18.45
C PHE A 79 0.19 7.12 -18.81
N THR A 80 -0.81 7.59 -19.56
CA THR A 80 -0.86 8.97 -20.08
C THR A 80 -0.99 9.99 -18.95
N LEU A 81 -1.86 9.75 -17.96
CA LEU A 81 -2.01 10.68 -16.83
C LEU A 81 -0.71 10.82 -16.02
N ARG A 82 0.02 9.72 -15.82
CA ARG A 82 1.28 9.73 -15.08
C ARG A 82 2.43 10.32 -15.90
N LEU A 83 2.48 10.04 -17.20
CA LEU A 83 3.42 10.66 -18.11
C LEU A 83 3.21 12.18 -18.17
N ALA A 84 1.97 12.63 -18.33
CA ALA A 84 1.63 14.04 -18.30
C ALA A 84 2.10 14.70 -17.00
N TRP A 85 1.89 14.06 -15.84
CA TRP A 85 2.38 14.56 -14.56
C TRP A 85 3.91 14.66 -14.52
N VAL A 86 4.63 13.59 -14.87
CA VAL A 86 6.11 13.53 -14.84
C VAL A 86 6.75 14.56 -15.78
N LEU A 87 6.14 14.85 -16.92
CA LEU A 87 6.65 15.83 -17.88
C LEU A 87 6.35 17.27 -17.47
N THR A 88 5.28 17.52 -16.72
CA THR A 88 4.84 18.87 -16.34
C THR A 88 5.37 19.33 -14.98
N VAL A 89 5.51 18.41 -14.02
CA VAL A 89 5.93 18.73 -12.65
C VAL A 89 7.33 18.17 -12.38
N GLN A 90 8.29 19.09 -12.28
CA GLN A 90 9.67 18.76 -11.92
C GLN A 90 9.82 18.65 -10.40
N THR A 91 9.48 17.48 -9.87
CA THR A 91 9.64 17.18 -8.44
C THR A 91 11.13 17.02 -8.08
N ASN A 92 11.56 17.75 -7.05
CA ASN A 92 12.90 17.65 -6.48
C ASN A 92 13.12 16.31 -5.77
N VAL A 93 14.33 15.78 -5.89
CA VAL A 93 14.75 14.57 -5.15
C VAL A 93 15.32 15.03 -3.80
N VAL A 94 14.62 14.71 -2.71
CA VAL A 94 14.98 15.18 -1.36
C VAL A 94 15.05 14.03 -0.34
N GLN A 95 15.65 14.32 0.81
CA GLN A 95 15.72 13.40 1.97
C GLN A 95 16.25 12.01 1.58
N ASP A 96 15.63 10.94 2.10
CA ASP A 96 15.98 9.55 1.82
C ASP A 96 16.10 9.24 0.32
N PHE A 97 15.22 9.81 -0.51
CA PHE A 97 15.26 9.58 -1.95
C PHE A 97 16.51 10.18 -2.60
N ALA A 98 17.03 11.28 -2.06
CA ALA A 98 18.28 11.87 -2.52
C ALA A 98 19.50 11.04 -2.10
N GLN A 99 19.50 10.51 -0.87
CA GLN A 99 20.56 9.62 -0.40
C GLN A 99 20.66 8.37 -1.27
N MET A 100 19.53 7.70 -1.54
CA MET A 100 19.48 6.52 -2.42
C MET A 100 19.85 6.85 -3.86
N TYR A 101 19.36 7.96 -4.43
CA TYR A 101 19.72 8.34 -5.80
C TYR A 101 21.22 8.66 -5.95
N ASN A 102 21.80 9.43 -5.03
CA ASN A 102 23.22 9.76 -5.08
C ASN A 102 24.09 8.51 -4.89
N GLY A 103 23.73 7.63 -3.95
CA GLY A 103 24.40 6.34 -3.82
C GLY A 103 24.27 5.46 -5.06
N ALA A 104 23.15 5.54 -5.77
CA ALA A 104 22.95 4.82 -7.02
C ALA A 104 23.82 5.36 -8.17
N VAL A 105 24.01 6.68 -8.24
CA VAL A 105 24.95 7.32 -9.19
C VAL A 105 26.39 6.89 -8.88
N ASP A 106 26.80 6.93 -7.61
CA ASP A 106 28.12 6.44 -7.18
C ASP A 106 28.32 4.97 -7.58
N ALA A 107 27.35 4.10 -7.25
CA ALA A 107 27.38 2.68 -7.58
C ALA A 107 27.45 2.40 -9.09
N ALA A 108 26.73 3.16 -9.92
CA ALA A 108 26.77 3.00 -11.37
C ALA A 108 28.17 3.32 -11.96
N ASN A 109 28.93 4.16 -11.26
CA ASN A 109 30.31 4.52 -11.56
C ASN A 109 31.35 3.63 -10.83
N ASN A 110 30.93 2.47 -10.30
CA ASN A 110 31.74 1.54 -9.52
C ASN A 110 32.34 2.13 -8.23
N ASN A 111 31.74 3.20 -7.69
CA ASN A 111 32.11 3.77 -6.41
C ASN A 111 31.11 3.29 -5.33
N PHE A 112 31.58 2.49 -4.36
CA PHE A 112 30.74 1.97 -3.27
C PHE A 112 30.96 2.65 -1.92
N SER A 113 31.80 3.69 -1.86
CA SER A 113 32.10 4.43 -0.60
C SER A 113 30.88 5.07 0.06
N PHE A 114 29.80 5.29 -0.69
CA PHE A 114 28.54 5.78 -0.13
C PHE A 114 27.93 4.81 0.89
N ALA A 115 28.19 3.50 0.76
CA ALA A 115 27.63 2.48 1.64
C ALA A 115 28.17 2.54 3.08
N ASP A 116 29.33 3.17 3.28
CA ASP A 116 29.94 3.40 4.59
C ASP A 116 29.34 4.62 5.33
N LYS A 117 28.52 5.44 4.64
CA LYS A 117 27.84 6.58 5.26
C LYS A 117 26.83 6.09 6.31
N ALA A 118 26.65 6.87 7.38
CA ALA A 118 25.76 6.54 8.49
C ALA A 118 24.35 6.11 8.05
N TYR A 119 23.79 6.74 7.01
CA TYR A 119 22.49 6.37 6.44
C TYR A 119 22.44 4.88 6.02
N PHE A 120 23.41 4.43 5.23
CA PHE A 120 23.43 3.08 4.66
C PHE A 120 23.94 2.03 5.64
N THR A 121 24.78 2.41 6.59
CA THR A 121 25.21 1.50 7.68
C THR A 121 24.13 1.34 8.77
N THR A 122 23.19 2.28 8.88
CA THR A 122 22.00 2.18 9.75
C THR A 122 20.89 1.39 9.10
N TRP A 123 20.50 1.79 7.90
CA TRP A 123 19.38 1.22 7.16
C TRP A 123 19.89 0.45 5.94
N VAL A 124 20.65 -0.60 6.19
CA VAL A 124 21.31 -1.41 5.15
C VAL A 124 20.28 -1.93 4.13
N TYR A 125 19.05 -2.22 4.56
CA TYR A 125 17.95 -2.59 3.67
C TYR A 125 17.67 -1.61 2.53
N GLN A 126 18.04 -0.33 2.64
CA GLN A 126 17.88 0.67 1.57
C GLN A 126 18.79 0.40 0.36
N LEU A 127 19.85 -0.41 0.52
CA LEU A 127 20.72 -0.82 -0.57
C LEU A 127 19.98 -1.63 -1.63
N GLY A 128 18.91 -2.36 -1.29
CA GLY A 128 18.10 -3.09 -2.26
C GLY A 128 17.56 -2.19 -3.37
N PHE A 129 16.88 -1.10 -2.98
CA PHE A 129 16.36 -0.12 -3.93
C PHE A 129 17.46 0.73 -4.57
N THR A 130 18.50 1.08 -3.81
CA THR A 130 19.65 1.87 -4.31
C THR A 130 20.37 1.14 -5.44
N MET A 131 20.63 -0.16 -5.29
CA MET A 131 21.29 -0.97 -6.32
C MET A 131 20.39 -1.22 -7.53
N TYR A 132 19.07 -1.29 -7.34
CA TYR A 132 18.11 -1.26 -8.44
C TYR A 132 18.24 0.04 -9.25
N GLN A 133 18.26 1.21 -8.59
CA GLN A 133 18.45 2.49 -9.26
C GLN A 133 19.80 2.57 -9.97
N ALA A 134 20.87 2.03 -9.37
CA ALA A 134 22.21 1.99 -9.97
C ALA A 134 22.20 1.21 -11.28
N GLY A 135 21.50 0.06 -11.32
CA GLY A 135 21.31 -0.71 -12.55
C GLY A 135 20.57 0.06 -13.65
N VAL A 136 19.53 0.82 -13.29
CA VAL A 136 18.81 1.69 -14.23
C VAL A 136 19.73 2.78 -14.78
N ILE A 137 20.48 3.46 -13.91
CA ILE A 137 21.43 4.52 -14.30
C ILE A 137 22.53 3.94 -15.20
N LYS A 138 23.04 2.74 -14.90
CA LYS A 138 24.05 2.09 -15.73
C LYS A 138 23.57 1.80 -17.15
N LEU A 139 22.27 1.48 -17.31
CA LEU A 139 21.67 1.13 -18.60
C LEU A 139 21.25 2.34 -19.43
N PHE A 140 20.72 3.39 -18.79
CA PHE A 140 20.10 4.53 -19.48
C PHE A 140 20.86 5.85 -19.33
N GLY A 141 21.96 5.87 -18.57
CA GLY A 141 22.71 7.06 -18.24
C GLY A 141 22.25 7.74 -16.94
N GLU A 142 23.06 8.68 -16.46
CA GLU A 142 22.72 9.49 -15.29
C GLU A 142 21.52 10.38 -15.56
N GLY A 143 20.61 10.43 -14.58
CA GLY A 143 19.38 11.21 -14.66
C GLY A 143 18.19 10.51 -14.01
N VAL A 144 17.18 11.31 -13.68
CA VAL A 144 15.99 10.82 -12.97
C VAL A 144 14.89 10.31 -13.91
N LEU A 145 14.95 10.68 -15.20
CA LEU A 145 13.87 10.42 -16.16
C LEU A 145 13.60 8.93 -16.37
N ALA A 146 14.64 8.12 -16.57
CA ALA A 146 14.49 6.67 -16.76
C ALA A 146 13.80 6.00 -15.56
N ILE A 147 14.16 6.40 -14.34
CA ILE A 147 13.54 5.88 -13.11
C ILE A 147 12.08 6.34 -13.02
N LYS A 148 11.78 7.61 -13.33
CA LYS A 148 10.39 8.11 -13.36
C LYS A 148 9.54 7.39 -14.41
N LEU A 149 10.09 7.08 -15.60
CA LEU A 149 9.40 6.29 -16.63
C LEU A 149 9.13 4.86 -16.15
N LEU A 150 10.06 4.22 -15.45
CA LEU A 150 9.84 2.91 -14.84
C LEU A 150 8.77 2.96 -13.75
N ASN A 151 8.72 4.02 -12.93
CA ASN A 151 7.61 4.23 -11.98
C ASN A 151 6.24 4.27 -12.68
N ILE A 152 6.15 4.94 -13.84
CA ILE A 152 4.92 4.97 -14.64
C ILE A 152 4.55 3.54 -15.07
N LEU A 153 5.51 2.77 -15.60
CA LEU A 153 5.27 1.39 -16.04
C LEU A 153 4.81 0.49 -14.89
N TYR A 154 5.45 0.57 -13.72
CA TYR A 154 5.03 -0.18 -12.54
C TYR A 154 3.63 0.20 -12.09
N CYS A 155 3.30 1.50 -12.05
CA CYS A 155 1.98 1.94 -11.63
C CYS A 155 0.87 1.54 -12.63
N THR A 156 1.16 1.56 -13.94
CA THR A 156 0.29 0.99 -14.98
C THR A 156 0.15 -0.54 -14.82
N GLY A 157 1.22 -1.24 -14.45
CA GLY A 157 1.17 -2.66 -14.12
C GLY A 157 0.30 -2.97 -12.90
N ILE A 158 0.39 -2.18 -11.83
CA ILE A 158 -0.48 -2.28 -10.64
C ILE A 158 -1.94 -2.11 -11.05
N THR A 159 -2.24 -1.14 -11.92
CA THR A 159 -3.58 -0.88 -12.48
C THR A 159 -4.15 -2.16 -13.13
N TYR A 160 -3.34 -2.84 -13.95
CA TYR A 160 -3.74 -4.13 -14.54
C TYR A 160 -3.97 -5.23 -13.48
N PHE A 161 -3.11 -5.35 -12.47
CA PHE A 161 -3.29 -6.37 -11.42
C PHE A 161 -4.54 -6.12 -10.57
N ILE A 162 -4.87 -4.87 -10.24
CA ILE A 162 -6.14 -4.52 -9.58
C ILE A 162 -7.32 -5.04 -10.38
N TYR A 163 -7.33 -4.79 -11.69
CA TYR A 163 -8.42 -5.22 -12.58
C TYR A 163 -8.58 -6.74 -12.51
N ARG A 164 -7.48 -7.46 -12.70
CA ARG A 164 -7.48 -8.93 -12.72
C ARG A 164 -7.87 -9.53 -11.38
N ILE A 165 -7.39 -8.97 -10.26
CA ILE A 165 -7.73 -9.45 -8.92
C ILE A 165 -9.21 -9.19 -8.63
N ALA A 166 -9.69 -7.96 -8.82
CA ALA A 166 -11.08 -7.61 -8.53
C ALA A 166 -12.08 -8.37 -9.42
N THR A 167 -11.77 -8.58 -10.70
CA THR A 167 -12.59 -9.42 -11.59
C THR A 167 -12.69 -10.86 -11.08
N HIS A 168 -11.57 -11.41 -10.58
CA HIS A 168 -11.53 -12.79 -10.08
C HIS A 168 -12.15 -12.93 -8.68
N LEU A 169 -12.07 -11.89 -7.84
CA LEU A 169 -12.65 -11.91 -6.50
C LEU A 169 -14.17 -11.75 -6.53
N PHE A 170 -14.65 -10.86 -7.41
CA PHE A 170 -16.05 -10.45 -7.44
C PHE A 170 -16.69 -10.68 -8.81
N ASN A 171 -16.38 -9.82 -9.78
CA ASN A 171 -16.90 -9.86 -11.15
C ASN A 171 -16.23 -8.77 -12.02
N GLU A 172 -16.41 -8.88 -13.34
CA GLU A 172 -15.88 -7.94 -14.33
C GLU A 172 -16.22 -6.48 -14.00
N PHE A 173 -17.46 -6.21 -13.58
CA PHE A 173 -17.89 -4.85 -13.24
C PHE A 173 -17.06 -4.24 -12.12
N SER A 174 -16.87 -5.01 -11.05
CA SER A 174 -16.07 -4.61 -9.90
C SER A 174 -14.62 -4.35 -10.30
N GLY A 175 -14.07 -5.18 -11.20
CA GLY A 175 -12.74 -5.01 -11.76
C GLY A 175 -12.56 -3.72 -12.54
N ARG A 176 -13.51 -3.39 -13.43
CA ARG A 176 -13.44 -2.14 -14.21
C ARG A 176 -13.50 -0.91 -13.34
N VAL A 177 -14.38 -0.91 -12.34
CA VAL A 177 -14.53 0.23 -11.42
C VAL A 177 -13.31 0.39 -10.53
N ALA A 178 -12.84 -0.70 -9.90
CA ALA A 178 -11.65 -0.67 -9.04
C ALA A 178 -10.45 -0.03 -9.75
N THR A 179 -10.23 -0.43 -10.99
CA THR A 179 -9.10 0.04 -11.78
C THR A 179 -9.28 1.46 -12.32
N LEU A 180 -10.50 1.85 -12.69
CA LEU A 180 -10.78 3.24 -13.12
C LEU A 180 -10.46 4.23 -12.00
N ILE A 181 -10.90 3.94 -10.77
CA ILE A 181 -10.63 4.80 -9.63
C ILE A 181 -9.12 4.82 -9.31
N PHE A 182 -8.44 3.67 -9.33
CA PHE A 182 -6.98 3.64 -9.11
C PHE A 182 -6.18 4.40 -10.18
N ALA A 183 -6.57 4.28 -11.45
CA ALA A 183 -5.89 4.92 -12.57
C ALA A 183 -5.95 6.46 -12.46
N THR A 184 -7.04 6.98 -11.91
CA THR A 184 -7.33 8.41 -11.74
C THR A 184 -7.05 8.95 -10.33
N TYR A 185 -6.61 8.09 -9.39
CA TYR A 185 -6.34 8.48 -8.01
C TYR A 185 -5.11 9.40 -7.91
N ILE A 186 -5.34 10.64 -7.48
CA ILE A 186 -4.35 11.73 -7.47
C ILE A 186 -3.04 11.35 -6.76
N PRO A 187 -3.04 10.83 -5.51
CA PRO A 187 -1.81 10.42 -4.84
C PRO A 187 -0.94 9.46 -5.68
N ASN A 188 -1.56 8.50 -6.38
CA ASN A 188 -0.81 7.52 -7.16
C ASN A 188 -0.20 8.10 -8.43
N ILE A 189 -0.88 9.08 -9.05
CA ILE A 189 -0.36 9.81 -10.21
C ILE A 189 0.84 10.64 -9.77
N MET A 190 0.67 11.45 -8.73
CA MET A 190 1.70 12.39 -8.27
C MET A 190 2.95 11.70 -7.78
N MET A 191 2.82 10.58 -7.07
CA MET A 191 3.97 9.84 -6.57
C MET A 191 4.87 9.28 -7.68
N THR A 192 4.43 9.24 -8.95
CA THR A 192 5.29 8.75 -10.05
C THR A 192 6.47 9.67 -10.35
N SER A 193 6.38 10.95 -10.01
CA SER A 193 7.50 11.89 -10.13
C SER A 193 8.48 11.83 -8.94
N VAL A 194 8.13 11.12 -7.86
CA VAL A 194 8.99 10.86 -6.71
C VAL A 194 9.78 9.57 -6.94
N LEU A 195 11.08 9.55 -6.63
CA LEU A 195 11.94 8.36 -6.75
C LEU A 195 11.72 7.34 -5.63
N THR A 196 10.45 7.03 -5.36
CA THR A 196 10.04 6.20 -4.23
C THR A 196 10.17 4.71 -4.54
N ASN A 197 10.59 3.93 -3.54
CA ASN A 197 10.60 2.47 -3.58
C ASN A 197 9.20 1.82 -3.55
N GLN A 198 8.14 2.63 -3.44
CA GLN A 198 6.77 2.14 -3.30
C GLN A 198 6.19 1.54 -4.58
N HIS A 199 6.50 2.10 -5.75
CA HIS A 199 5.92 1.66 -7.02
C HIS A 199 6.36 0.26 -7.39
N LEU A 200 7.68 0.02 -7.44
CA LEU A 200 8.24 -1.28 -7.78
C LEU A 200 7.85 -2.35 -6.76
N ALA A 201 7.95 -2.06 -5.45
CA ALA A 201 7.55 -3.00 -4.41
C ALA A 201 6.07 -3.40 -4.53
N THR A 202 5.17 -2.40 -4.69
CA THR A 202 3.73 -2.65 -4.82
C THR A 202 3.42 -3.42 -6.11
N PHE A 203 4.10 -3.11 -7.22
CA PHE A 203 3.97 -3.87 -8.46
C PHE A 203 4.31 -5.35 -8.26
N LEU A 204 5.44 -5.66 -7.62
CA LEU A 204 5.88 -7.02 -7.34
C LEU A 204 4.91 -7.75 -6.40
N PHE A 205 4.47 -7.09 -5.32
CA PHE A 205 3.50 -7.67 -4.40
C PHE A 205 2.18 -8.00 -5.09
N TYR A 206 1.60 -7.07 -5.87
CA TYR A 206 0.32 -7.31 -6.54
C TYR A 206 0.43 -8.27 -7.72
N ALA A 207 1.60 -8.38 -8.36
CA ALA A 207 1.88 -9.48 -9.29
C ALA A 207 1.80 -10.84 -8.57
N GLY A 208 2.42 -10.95 -7.39
CA GLY A 208 2.35 -12.14 -6.54
C GLY A 208 0.92 -12.43 -6.07
N PHE A 209 0.17 -11.42 -5.65
CA PHE A 209 -1.22 -11.58 -5.21
C PHE A 209 -2.11 -12.04 -6.36
N TYR A 210 -1.95 -11.48 -7.55
CA TYR A 210 -2.69 -11.92 -8.72
C TYR A 210 -2.36 -13.37 -9.08
N LEU A 211 -1.09 -13.77 -9.03
CA LEU A 211 -0.69 -15.15 -9.30
C LEU A 211 -1.32 -16.12 -8.28
N LEU A 212 -1.31 -15.76 -6.99
CA LEU A 212 -1.98 -16.51 -5.93
C LEU A 212 -3.49 -16.61 -6.17
N VAL A 213 -4.16 -15.51 -6.48
CA VAL A 213 -5.61 -15.46 -6.74
C VAL A 213 -5.99 -16.30 -7.95
N LYS A 214 -5.23 -16.20 -9.04
CA LYS A 214 -5.54 -16.87 -10.31
C LYS A 214 -5.23 -18.36 -10.33
N LYS A 215 -4.11 -18.76 -9.72
CA LYS A 215 -3.61 -20.15 -9.78
C LYS A 215 -3.88 -20.94 -8.51
N GLY A 216 -4.05 -20.27 -7.38
CA GLY A 216 -4.20 -20.90 -6.07
C GLY A 216 -2.90 -21.55 -5.58
N ILE A 217 -2.91 -21.94 -4.30
CA ILE A 217 -1.76 -22.57 -3.65
C ILE A 217 -1.51 -24.00 -4.17
N SER A 218 -2.51 -24.67 -4.75
CA SER A 218 -2.39 -26.05 -5.24
C SER A 218 -1.57 -26.19 -6.53
N HIS A 219 -1.38 -25.11 -7.29
CA HIS A 219 -0.60 -25.13 -8.53
C HIS A 219 0.86 -25.54 -8.28
N SER A 220 1.47 -26.28 -9.22
CA SER A 220 2.79 -26.92 -9.05
C SER A 220 3.91 -25.93 -8.73
N TYR A 221 4.04 -24.85 -9.50
CA TYR A 221 5.12 -23.87 -9.37
C TYR A 221 4.67 -22.46 -8.93
N ALA A 222 3.37 -22.15 -8.90
CA ALA A 222 2.93 -20.76 -8.71
C ALA A 222 3.38 -20.19 -7.35
N TRP A 223 3.34 -21.01 -6.30
CA TRP A 223 3.76 -20.63 -4.95
C TRP A 223 5.24 -20.20 -4.88
N ILE A 224 6.10 -20.78 -5.71
CA ILE A 224 7.53 -20.41 -5.83
C ILE A 224 7.64 -18.96 -6.30
N PHE A 225 6.98 -18.63 -7.42
CA PHE A 225 7.02 -17.29 -7.98
C PHE A 225 6.30 -16.27 -7.10
N VAL A 226 5.22 -16.64 -6.39
CA VAL A 226 4.59 -15.78 -5.39
C VAL A 226 5.60 -15.39 -4.32
N SER A 227 6.35 -16.35 -3.77
CA SER A 227 7.40 -16.08 -2.78
C SER A 227 8.54 -15.24 -3.31
N ILE A 228 9.01 -15.52 -4.53
CA ILE A 228 10.09 -14.73 -5.17
C ILE A 228 9.65 -13.28 -5.36
N LEU A 229 8.41 -13.05 -5.84
CA LEU A 229 7.87 -11.71 -6.03
C LEU A 229 7.70 -10.97 -4.70
N ILE A 230 7.25 -11.65 -3.64
CA ILE A 230 7.17 -11.06 -2.29
C ILE A 230 8.56 -10.73 -1.75
N ALA A 231 9.55 -11.60 -1.94
CA ALA A 231 10.92 -11.36 -1.49
C ALA A 231 11.55 -10.15 -2.21
N PHE A 232 11.47 -10.08 -3.54
CA PHE A 232 11.97 -8.91 -4.25
C PHE A 232 11.23 -7.63 -3.90
N GLY A 233 9.90 -7.69 -3.70
CA GLY A 233 9.15 -6.55 -3.21
C GLY A 233 9.62 -6.06 -1.83
N ASP A 234 9.95 -6.99 -0.93
CA ASP A 234 10.46 -6.70 0.41
C ASP A 234 11.88 -6.11 0.40
N ILE A 235 12.76 -6.63 -0.48
CA ILE A 235 14.10 -6.06 -0.71
C ILE A 235 14.00 -4.60 -1.18
N MET A 236 13.00 -4.26 -2.00
CA MET A 236 12.78 -2.87 -2.42
C MET A 236 12.20 -2.02 -1.29
N ARG A 237 11.23 -2.58 -0.55
CA ARG A 237 10.55 -1.89 0.56
C ARG A 237 10.11 -2.90 1.62
N PRO A 238 10.63 -2.82 2.87
CA PRO A 238 10.48 -3.89 3.86
C PRO A 238 9.05 -3.96 4.46
N ILE A 239 8.13 -4.59 3.72
CA ILE A 239 6.70 -4.82 4.05
C ILE A 239 6.34 -6.31 3.94
N GLY A 240 7.18 -7.11 3.27
CA GLY A 240 7.01 -8.53 2.98
C GLY A 240 6.70 -9.37 4.19
N ILE A 241 7.27 -9.07 5.36
CA ILE A 241 6.94 -9.81 6.60
C ILE A 241 5.45 -9.70 6.97
N VAL A 242 4.83 -8.53 6.78
CA VAL A 242 3.38 -8.33 7.03
C VAL A 242 2.55 -9.13 6.04
N ILE A 243 3.00 -9.17 4.78
CA ILE A 243 2.36 -9.93 3.70
C ILE A 243 2.46 -11.43 3.97
N LEU A 244 3.64 -11.93 4.38
CA LEU A 244 3.85 -13.32 4.73
C LEU A 244 2.98 -13.74 5.91
N LEU A 245 2.90 -12.92 6.96
CA LEU A 245 2.01 -13.19 8.09
C LEU A 245 0.54 -13.25 7.65
N ALA A 246 0.09 -12.31 6.83
CA ALA A 246 -1.27 -12.34 6.26
C ALA A 246 -1.50 -13.61 5.41
N LEU A 247 -0.51 -14.04 4.63
CA LEU A 247 -0.58 -15.25 3.83
C LEU A 247 -0.62 -16.52 4.69
N ILE A 248 0.21 -16.60 5.73
CA ILE A 248 0.22 -17.70 6.70
C ILE A 248 -1.17 -17.81 7.34
N LEU A 249 -1.68 -16.72 7.91
CA LEU A 249 -2.99 -16.70 8.55
C LEU A 249 -4.11 -17.06 7.55
N PHE A 250 -4.03 -16.56 6.32
CA PHE A 250 -4.97 -16.90 5.27
C PHE A 250 -4.99 -18.41 5.01
N LEU A 251 -3.84 -19.03 4.76
CA LEU A 251 -3.74 -20.47 4.45
C LEU A 251 -4.17 -21.33 5.64
N LEU A 252 -3.78 -20.94 6.86
CA LEU A 252 -4.21 -21.61 8.10
C LEU A 252 -5.73 -21.57 8.26
N ILE A 253 -6.34 -20.38 8.17
CA ILE A 253 -7.79 -20.24 8.38
C ILE A 253 -8.57 -20.94 7.28
N THR A 254 -8.19 -20.76 6.02
CA THR A 254 -8.99 -21.26 4.87
C THR A 254 -8.81 -22.73 4.58
N HIS A 255 -7.60 -23.28 4.73
CA HIS A 255 -7.26 -24.64 4.28
C HIS A 255 -6.90 -25.61 5.41
N ILE A 256 -6.52 -25.13 6.60
CA ILE A 256 -6.26 -26.01 7.76
C ILE A 256 -7.49 -26.08 8.67
N ILE A 257 -8.01 -24.92 9.08
CA ILE A 257 -9.22 -24.78 9.91
C ILE A 257 -10.49 -24.92 9.07
N GLY A 258 -10.47 -24.38 7.86
CA GLY A 258 -11.60 -24.30 6.94
C GLY A 258 -11.83 -25.56 6.12
N ASP A 259 -11.98 -25.36 4.81
CA ASP A 259 -12.45 -26.41 3.91
C ASP A 259 -11.34 -27.40 3.55
N GLN A 260 -11.62 -28.69 3.69
CA GLN A 260 -10.64 -29.76 3.56
C GLN A 260 -10.46 -30.27 2.12
N GLN A 261 -10.90 -29.49 1.11
CA GLN A 261 -10.74 -29.86 -0.30
C GLN A 261 -9.27 -30.02 -0.73
N LEU A 262 -8.35 -29.31 -0.06
CA LEU A 262 -6.92 -29.42 -0.34
C LEU A 262 -6.21 -30.28 0.70
N ASN A 263 -5.23 -31.06 0.24
CA ASN A 263 -4.38 -31.85 1.12
C ASN A 263 -3.58 -30.95 2.08
N LYS A 264 -3.82 -31.07 3.39
CA LYS A 264 -3.16 -30.26 4.43
C LYS A 264 -1.64 -30.40 4.42
N LYS A 265 -1.11 -31.60 4.16
CA LYS A 265 0.35 -31.82 4.07
C LYS A 265 0.95 -31.03 2.90
N MET A 266 0.27 -30.98 1.75
CA MET A 266 0.69 -30.16 0.62
C MET A 266 0.68 -28.67 0.97
N VAL A 267 -0.38 -28.18 1.61
CA VAL A 267 -0.48 -26.76 2.01
C VAL A 267 0.64 -26.38 2.97
N VAL A 268 0.89 -27.20 3.99
CA VAL A 268 1.98 -26.97 4.96
C VAL A 268 3.35 -27.04 4.29
N SER A 269 3.60 -28.05 3.44
CA SER A 269 4.86 -28.18 2.70
C SER A 269 5.14 -26.98 1.81
N LYS A 270 4.13 -26.52 1.06
CA LYS A 270 4.27 -25.32 0.23
C LYS A 270 4.44 -24.07 1.08
N LEU A 271 3.75 -23.94 2.22
CA LEU A 271 3.95 -22.81 3.11
C LEU A 271 5.39 -22.75 3.65
N ILE A 272 5.94 -23.88 4.09
CA ILE A 272 7.34 -23.98 4.52
C ILE A 272 8.28 -23.64 3.36
N GLY A 273 8.01 -24.19 2.17
CA GLY A 273 8.77 -23.86 0.95
C GLY A 273 8.70 -22.37 0.62
N MET A 274 7.54 -21.74 0.76
CA MET A 274 7.34 -20.31 0.51
C MET A 274 8.17 -19.44 1.45
N ILE A 275 8.21 -19.80 2.74
CA ILE A 275 9.04 -19.14 3.76
C ILE A 275 10.53 -19.35 3.45
N GLY A 276 10.92 -20.59 3.11
CA GLY A 276 12.28 -20.92 2.72
C GLY A 276 12.76 -20.11 1.52
N ILE A 277 11.98 -20.07 0.44
CA ILE A 277 12.30 -19.30 -0.77
C ILE A 277 12.42 -17.82 -0.48
N TYR A 278 11.51 -17.26 0.34
CA TYR A 278 11.60 -15.87 0.74
C TYR A 278 12.95 -15.54 1.39
N TYR A 279 13.35 -16.30 2.41
CA TYR A 279 14.64 -16.06 3.08
C TYR A 279 15.85 -16.41 2.21
N ILE A 280 15.77 -17.42 1.34
CA ILE A 280 16.84 -17.76 0.40
C ILE A 280 17.10 -16.60 -0.56
N VAL A 281 16.06 -15.97 -1.11
CA VAL A 281 16.22 -14.81 -2.01
C VAL A 281 16.88 -13.65 -1.27
N HIS A 282 16.43 -13.34 -0.05
CA HIS A 282 17.07 -12.33 0.80
C HIS A 282 18.54 -12.66 1.09
N PHE A 283 18.84 -13.91 1.44
CA PHE A 283 20.18 -14.37 1.73
C PHE A 283 21.09 -14.21 0.50
N ILE A 284 20.67 -14.73 -0.66
CA ILE A 284 21.45 -14.62 -1.91
C ILE A 284 21.75 -13.15 -2.22
N PHE A 285 20.73 -12.30 -2.19
CA PHE A 285 20.90 -10.89 -2.56
C PHE A 285 21.79 -10.15 -1.53
N SER A 286 21.56 -10.37 -0.23
CA SER A 286 22.35 -9.77 0.85
C SER A 286 23.82 -10.17 0.79
N TYR A 287 24.13 -11.46 0.66
CA TYR A 287 25.51 -11.94 0.64
C TYR A 287 26.21 -11.69 -0.69
N THR A 288 25.47 -11.51 -1.78
CA THR A 288 26.05 -11.00 -3.03
C THR A 288 26.61 -9.61 -2.82
N LEU A 289 25.86 -8.69 -2.20
CA LEU A 289 26.36 -7.33 -1.93
C LEU A 289 27.58 -7.31 -1.00
N ILE A 290 27.64 -8.24 -0.04
CA ILE A 290 28.81 -8.39 0.83
C ILE A 290 30.01 -8.93 0.03
N ALA A 291 29.81 -10.00 -0.73
CA ALA A 291 30.88 -10.65 -1.50
C ALA A 291 31.45 -9.74 -2.60
N THR A 292 30.65 -8.84 -3.17
CA THR A 292 31.11 -7.85 -4.15
C THR A 292 31.68 -6.57 -3.53
N GLY A 293 31.77 -6.50 -2.19
CA GLY A 293 32.34 -5.35 -1.48
C GLY A 293 31.47 -4.10 -1.47
N VAL A 294 30.16 -4.22 -1.78
CA VAL A 294 29.22 -3.09 -1.74
C VAL A 294 28.92 -2.69 -0.29
N THR A 295 28.86 -3.63 0.64
CA THR A 295 28.61 -3.37 2.06
C THR A 295 29.28 -4.42 2.94
N GLN A 296 29.54 -4.08 4.20
CA GLN A 296 30.06 -5.01 5.20
C GLN A 296 28.95 -5.69 6.02
N TYR A 297 27.69 -5.29 5.83
CA TYR A 297 26.56 -5.73 6.65
C TYR A 297 25.48 -6.45 5.84
N PRO A 298 24.79 -7.43 6.42
CA PRO A 298 23.60 -8.01 5.81
C PRO A 298 22.50 -6.98 5.58
N LEU A 299 21.62 -7.23 4.60
CA LEU A 299 20.42 -6.43 4.36
C LEU A 299 19.41 -6.58 5.50
N SER A 300 19.55 -5.71 6.49
CA SER A 300 18.66 -5.59 7.63
C SER A 300 18.62 -4.14 8.11
N SER A 301 17.73 -3.85 9.06
CA SER A 301 17.86 -2.62 9.85
C SER A 301 18.84 -2.91 10.99
N ARG A 302 19.94 -2.16 11.07
CA ARG A 302 20.85 -2.24 12.22
C ARG A 302 20.37 -1.41 13.41
N ASP A 303 19.32 -0.62 13.18
CA ASP A 303 18.57 0.08 14.21
C ASP A 303 17.11 -0.42 14.18
N PRO A 304 16.78 -1.45 14.97
CA PRO A 304 15.45 -2.05 14.96
C PRO A 304 14.44 -1.29 15.82
N TYR A 305 14.88 -0.44 16.76
CA TYR A 305 13.99 0.20 17.74
C TYR A 305 13.52 1.59 17.31
N TRP A 306 14.27 2.29 16.46
CA TRP A 306 13.95 3.65 16.03
C TRP A 306 12.50 3.88 15.57
N LYS A 307 11.96 2.98 14.75
CA LYS A 307 10.57 3.09 14.28
C LYS A 307 9.55 2.99 15.41
N PHE A 308 9.85 2.29 16.50
CA PHE A 308 9.02 2.20 17.69
C PHE A 308 9.19 3.43 18.58
N VAL A 309 10.41 3.96 18.72
CA VAL A 309 10.66 5.23 19.44
C VAL A 309 9.77 6.33 18.88
N VAL A 310 9.85 6.53 17.56
CA VAL A 310 9.03 7.51 16.85
C VAL A 310 7.55 7.11 16.91
N GLY A 311 7.23 5.83 16.70
CA GLY A 311 5.87 5.31 16.68
C GLY A 311 5.10 5.48 17.99
N PHE A 312 5.78 5.47 19.14
CA PHE A 312 5.18 5.67 20.46
C PHE A 312 5.28 7.11 20.96
N ASN A 313 5.83 8.05 20.17
CA ASN A 313 5.88 9.46 20.55
C ASN A 313 4.48 10.08 20.52
N THR A 314 3.98 10.53 21.67
CA THR A 314 2.67 11.16 21.81
C THR A 314 2.63 12.59 21.30
N GLU A 315 3.73 13.33 21.42
CA GLU A 315 3.83 14.74 20.99
C GLU A 315 3.71 14.88 19.48
N THR A 316 4.23 13.91 18.73
CA THR A 316 4.15 13.87 17.26
C THR A 316 3.06 12.96 16.73
N THR A 317 2.20 12.40 17.62
CA THR A 317 1.18 11.41 17.24
C THR A 317 1.76 10.25 16.42
N GLY A 318 2.94 9.76 16.80
CA GLY A 318 3.63 8.69 16.10
C GLY A 318 4.26 9.08 14.75
N GLY A 319 4.33 10.37 14.41
CA GLY A 319 5.07 10.90 13.26
C GLY A 319 6.53 11.20 13.60
N PHE A 320 7.34 11.52 12.58
CA PHE A 320 8.76 11.86 12.75
C PHE A 320 8.97 12.98 13.79
N SER A 321 9.95 12.79 14.67
CA SER A 321 10.32 13.73 15.73
C SER A 321 11.77 14.17 15.58
N PHE A 322 11.98 15.46 15.30
CA PHE A 322 13.32 16.05 15.26
C PHE A 322 14.02 16.02 16.63
N PRO A 323 13.33 16.28 17.77
CA PRO A 323 13.91 16.07 19.10
C PRO A 323 14.39 14.63 19.34
N ASP A 324 13.60 13.61 18.96
CA ASP A 324 14.01 12.22 19.11
C ASP A 324 15.22 11.90 18.23
N HIS A 325 15.23 12.42 17.00
CA HIS A 325 16.36 12.24 16.10
C HIS A 325 17.63 12.83 16.71
N LYS A 326 17.57 14.06 17.24
CA LYS A 326 18.72 14.71 17.89
C LYS A 326 19.19 13.92 19.13
N LEU A 327 18.27 13.43 19.95
CA LEU A 327 18.58 12.69 21.18
C LEU A 327 19.21 11.31 20.90
N VAL A 328 18.66 10.57 19.93
CA VAL A 328 19.07 9.19 19.66
C VAL A 328 20.33 9.15 18.77
N PHE A 329 20.41 10.01 17.75
CA PHE A 329 21.49 9.95 16.76
C PHE A 329 22.80 10.61 17.21
N GLN A 330 22.85 11.19 18.42
CA GLN A 330 24.13 11.56 19.02
C GLN A 330 24.96 10.33 19.43
N TYR A 331 24.32 9.17 19.60
CA TYR A 331 24.97 7.91 19.92
C TYR A 331 25.19 7.08 18.65
N PRO A 332 26.37 6.45 18.49
CA PRO A 332 26.60 5.50 17.41
C PRO A 332 25.65 4.31 17.55
N ILE A 333 25.40 3.63 16.44
CA ILE A 333 24.59 2.40 16.47
C ILE A 333 25.29 1.35 17.33
N GLY A 334 24.60 0.89 18.36
CA GLY A 334 25.15 -0.06 19.33
C GLY A 334 24.32 -0.07 20.60
N GLU A 335 24.87 -0.71 21.63
CA GLU A 335 24.18 -0.96 22.89
C GLU A 335 23.70 0.32 23.57
N GLU A 336 24.53 1.37 23.65
CA GLU A 336 24.16 2.63 24.29
C GLU A 336 22.93 3.28 23.63
N ARG A 337 22.92 3.39 22.30
CA ARG A 337 21.75 3.86 21.54
C ARG A 337 20.52 3.00 21.82
N PHE A 338 20.67 1.67 21.78
CA PHE A 338 19.56 0.75 21.99
C PHE A 338 18.98 0.85 23.40
N GLU A 339 19.79 1.10 24.42
CA GLU A 339 19.29 1.31 25.79
C GLU A 339 18.47 2.59 25.89
N ILE A 340 18.92 3.69 25.28
CA ILE A 340 18.15 4.94 25.21
C ILE A 340 16.82 4.73 24.47
N GLU A 341 16.84 4.06 23.31
CA GLU A 341 15.64 3.79 22.52
C GLU A 341 14.64 2.90 23.28
N LYS A 342 15.11 1.83 23.92
CA LYS A 342 14.27 0.96 24.77
C LYS A 342 13.71 1.71 25.97
N GLN A 343 14.50 2.58 26.59
CA GLN A 343 14.04 3.42 27.69
C GLN A 343 12.90 4.33 27.24
N LEU A 344 13.06 5.05 26.13
CA LEU A 344 12.01 5.90 25.55
C LEU A 344 10.74 5.10 25.24
N ILE A 345 10.89 3.92 24.63
CA ILE A 345 9.75 3.03 24.36
C ILE A 345 9.06 2.61 25.66
N LYS A 346 9.83 2.21 26.68
CA LYS A 346 9.29 1.77 27.97
C LYS A 346 8.54 2.90 28.67
N GLU A 347 9.10 4.10 28.69
CA GLU A 347 8.48 5.30 29.27
C GLU A 347 7.16 5.64 28.55
N ARG A 348 7.18 5.72 27.21
CA ARG A 348 6.01 6.07 26.39
C ARG A 348 4.91 5.02 26.38
N THR A 349 5.24 3.78 26.72
CA THR A 349 4.27 2.66 26.79
C THR A 349 3.86 2.31 28.22
N ALA A 350 4.35 3.02 29.24
CA ALA A 350 4.05 2.76 30.65
C ALA A 350 2.58 3.06 30.97
N ASP A 351 2.09 4.24 30.58
CA ASP A 351 0.69 4.63 30.75
C ASP A 351 -0.18 4.00 29.65
N LYS A 352 -1.00 3.01 30.04
CA LYS A 352 -1.88 2.29 29.12
C LYS A 352 -3.05 3.15 28.63
N GLY A 353 -3.50 4.12 29.41
CA GLY A 353 -4.54 5.06 29.01
C GLY A 353 -4.04 6.00 27.93
N GLN A 354 -2.86 6.60 28.14
CA GLN A 354 -2.22 7.45 27.13
C GLN A 354 -1.85 6.67 25.87
N LEU A 355 -1.39 5.41 26.00
CA LEU A 355 -1.07 4.56 24.86
C LEU A 355 -2.32 4.25 23.99
N LEU A 356 -3.48 3.99 24.62
CA LEU A 356 -4.73 3.78 23.88
C LEU A 356 -5.21 5.05 23.18
N LEU A 357 -5.04 6.23 23.81
CA LEU A 357 -5.30 7.52 23.17
C LEU A 357 -4.37 7.73 21.96
N LEU A 358 -3.08 7.44 22.11
CA LEU A 358 -2.13 7.50 21.00
C LEU A 358 -2.55 6.58 19.85
N PHE A 359 -2.99 5.34 20.12
CA PHE A 359 -3.46 4.45 19.06
C PHE A 359 -4.69 5.01 18.34
N LYS A 360 -5.63 5.61 19.07
CA LYS A 360 -6.79 6.29 18.48
C LYS A 360 -6.34 7.47 17.59
N ASP A 361 -5.44 8.31 18.08
CA ASP A 361 -4.99 9.50 17.37
C ASP A 361 -4.14 9.14 16.15
N LYS A 362 -3.28 8.13 16.28
CA LYS A 362 -2.56 7.51 15.14
C LYS A 362 -3.52 6.96 14.11
N PHE A 363 -4.58 6.27 14.51
CA PHE A 363 -5.59 5.79 13.57
C PHE A 363 -6.25 6.96 12.84
N LYS A 364 -6.66 8.00 13.57
CA LYS A 364 -7.27 9.21 13.02
C LYS A 364 -6.34 9.87 11.98
N VAL A 365 -5.07 10.09 12.30
CA VAL A 365 -4.11 10.72 11.37
C VAL A 365 -3.78 9.78 10.21
N MET A 366 -3.36 8.55 10.51
CA MET A 366 -2.91 7.58 9.51
C MET A 366 -4.02 7.17 8.55
N TRP A 367 -5.30 7.19 8.92
CA TRP A 367 -6.39 6.75 8.03
C TRP A 367 -7.42 7.83 7.71
N GLY A 368 -7.53 8.91 8.50
CA GLY A 368 -8.48 9.99 8.25
C GLY A 368 -7.90 11.20 7.52
N ASP A 369 -6.63 11.55 7.78
CA ASP A 369 -6.02 12.80 7.30
C ASP A 369 -5.79 12.81 5.77
N TYR A 370 -5.56 13.97 5.18
CA TYR A 370 -5.17 14.15 3.78
C TYR A 370 -3.88 13.38 3.43
N ASP A 371 -3.80 12.93 2.18
CA ASP A 371 -2.63 12.17 1.75
C ASP A 371 -1.40 13.08 1.56
N ALA A 372 -0.30 12.73 2.24
CA ALA A 372 0.98 13.44 2.14
C ALA A 372 1.62 13.30 0.76
N SER A 373 1.21 12.34 -0.08
CA SER A 373 1.70 12.19 -1.45
C SER A 373 1.60 13.47 -2.29
N ILE A 374 0.65 14.36 -1.99
CA ILE A 374 0.54 15.65 -2.68
C ILE A 374 1.71 16.58 -2.32
N TYR A 375 2.09 16.64 -1.04
CA TYR A 375 3.29 17.35 -0.59
C TYR A 375 4.54 16.80 -1.30
N TRP A 376 4.71 15.48 -1.29
CA TRP A 376 5.89 14.84 -1.92
C TRP A 376 5.93 15.00 -3.44
N GLY A 377 4.78 14.97 -4.12
CA GLY A 377 4.70 15.12 -5.57
C GLY A 377 4.94 16.55 -6.06
N LEU A 378 4.73 17.56 -5.21
CA LEU A 378 4.94 18.98 -5.51
C LEU A 378 6.21 19.56 -4.87
N GLU A 379 7.05 18.72 -4.27
CA GLU A 379 8.31 19.16 -3.66
C GLU A 379 9.19 19.88 -4.71
N GLY A 380 9.62 21.11 -4.39
CA GLY A 380 10.32 21.99 -5.32
C GLY A 380 9.44 22.80 -6.28
N HIS A 381 8.11 22.63 -6.23
CA HIS A 381 7.16 23.29 -7.13
C HIS A 381 5.94 23.84 -6.35
N PRO A 382 6.13 24.85 -5.47
CA PRO A 382 5.08 25.35 -4.59
C PRO A 382 3.95 26.00 -5.40
N GLN A 383 2.77 25.39 -5.36
CA GLN A 383 1.55 25.87 -6.02
C GLN A 383 0.39 25.80 -5.03
N PRO A 384 0.23 26.77 -4.12
CA PRO A 384 -0.70 26.66 -3.00
C PRO A 384 -2.15 26.34 -3.41
N GLU A 385 -2.67 27.00 -4.44
CA GLU A 385 -4.04 26.78 -4.92
C GLU A 385 -4.21 25.41 -5.61
N LEU A 386 -3.21 24.98 -6.37
CA LEU A 386 -3.20 23.62 -6.94
C LEU A 386 -3.16 22.57 -5.81
N SER A 387 -2.31 22.75 -4.80
CA SER A 387 -2.23 21.83 -3.67
C SER A 387 -3.57 21.72 -2.92
N LYS A 388 -4.24 22.86 -2.64
CA LYS A 388 -5.57 22.89 -2.04
C LYS A 388 -6.60 22.12 -2.88
N LEU A 389 -6.61 22.35 -4.20
CA LEU A 389 -7.46 21.61 -5.13
C LEU A 389 -7.19 20.10 -5.10
N LEU A 390 -5.92 19.70 -5.23
CA LEU A 390 -5.52 18.29 -5.25
C LEU A 390 -5.85 17.56 -3.94
N TRP A 391 -5.62 18.20 -2.78
CA TRP A 391 -6.01 17.63 -1.49
C TRP A 391 -7.52 17.50 -1.34
N THR A 392 -8.28 18.47 -1.85
CA THR A 392 -9.74 18.40 -1.83
C THR A 392 -10.24 17.24 -2.68
N LEU A 393 -9.75 17.11 -3.92
CA LEU A 393 -10.12 16.04 -4.82
C LEU A 393 -9.69 14.66 -4.29
N GLU A 394 -8.49 14.56 -3.72
CA GLU A 394 -8.01 13.36 -3.03
C GLU A 394 -8.99 12.96 -1.92
N LYS A 395 -9.34 13.89 -1.03
CA LYS A 395 -10.22 13.61 0.11
C LYS A 395 -11.61 13.18 -0.33
N LEU A 396 -12.21 13.85 -1.32
CA LEU A 396 -13.52 13.48 -1.88
C LEU A 396 -13.49 12.07 -2.49
N CYS A 397 -12.41 11.74 -3.22
CA CYS A 397 -12.22 10.41 -3.78
C CYS A 397 -12.03 9.35 -2.68
N TYR A 398 -11.20 9.63 -1.67
CA TYR A 398 -10.92 8.74 -0.55
C TYR A 398 -12.16 8.45 0.29
N VAL A 399 -12.96 9.47 0.62
CA VAL A 399 -14.25 9.31 1.29
C VAL A 399 -15.20 8.44 0.46
N SER A 400 -15.27 8.66 -0.86
CA SER A 400 -16.09 7.84 -1.77
C SER A 400 -15.66 6.38 -1.77
N ILE A 401 -14.35 6.11 -1.80
CA ILE A 401 -13.78 4.76 -1.70
C ILE A 401 -14.21 4.09 -0.39
N CYS A 402 -14.12 4.80 0.74
CA CYS A 402 -14.55 4.27 2.04
C CYS A 402 -16.05 3.97 2.10
N ILE A 403 -16.90 4.84 1.55
CA ILE A 403 -18.36 4.60 1.47
C ILE A 403 -18.67 3.30 0.73
N PHE A 404 -18.13 3.15 -0.48
CA PHE A 404 -18.35 1.94 -1.28
C PHE A 404 -17.69 0.70 -0.66
N ALA A 405 -16.53 0.84 -0.01
CA ALA A 405 -15.91 -0.25 0.73
C ALA A 405 -16.77 -0.72 1.91
N CYS A 406 -17.39 0.19 2.67
CA CYS A 406 -18.36 -0.16 3.71
C CYS A 406 -19.53 -0.97 3.14
N ILE A 407 -20.11 -0.53 2.01
CA ILE A 407 -21.21 -1.24 1.34
C ILE A 407 -20.78 -2.66 0.93
N ALA A 408 -19.60 -2.79 0.33
CA ALA A 408 -19.03 -4.08 -0.03
C ALA A 408 -18.85 -4.98 1.20
N SER A 409 -18.23 -4.46 2.27
CA SER A 409 -17.97 -5.22 3.50
C SER A 409 -19.24 -5.68 4.21
N ILE A 410 -20.31 -4.87 4.23
CA ILE A 410 -21.62 -5.29 4.78
C ILE A 410 -22.15 -6.52 4.03
N LYS A 411 -22.01 -6.53 2.70
CA LYS A 411 -22.45 -7.64 1.86
C LYS A 411 -21.58 -8.89 2.06
N THR A 412 -20.26 -8.73 2.13
CA THR A 412 -19.32 -9.88 2.27
C THR A 412 -19.40 -10.57 3.63
N ILE A 413 -19.83 -9.88 4.70
CA ILE A 413 -20.12 -10.53 6.00
C ILE A 413 -21.21 -11.60 5.86
N LYS A 414 -22.20 -11.35 4.99
CA LYS A 414 -23.31 -12.28 4.73
C LYS A 414 -22.93 -13.34 3.70
N GLU A 415 -22.05 -13.02 2.76
CA GLU A 415 -21.66 -13.88 1.65
C GLU A 415 -20.29 -14.54 1.87
N GLN A 416 -20.28 -15.79 2.34
CA GLN A 416 -19.07 -16.61 2.47
C GLN A 416 -18.61 -17.23 1.13
N ARG A 417 -18.68 -16.45 0.04
CA ARG A 417 -18.51 -16.98 -1.33
C ARG A 417 -17.06 -17.14 -1.73
N ASN A 418 -16.22 -16.15 -1.44
CA ASN A 418 -14.82 -16.14 -1.89
C ASN A 418 -13.85 -16.16 -0.72
N LYS A 419 -13.24 -17.32 -0.48
CA LYS A 419 -12.26 -17.50 0.61
C LYS A 419 -11.04 -16.60 0.43
N THR A 420 -10.64 -16.33 -0.80
CA THR A 420 -9.46 -15.52 -1.14
C THR A 420 -9.62 -14.05 -0.72
N LEU A 421 -10.85 -13.55 -0.56
CA LEU A 421 -11.09 -12.23 0.04
C LEU A 421 -10.48 -12.11 1.45
N LEU A 422 -10.41 -13.22 2.19
CA LEU A 422 -9.85 -13.24 3.54
C LEU A 422 -8.38 -12.81 3.56
N PHE A 423 -7.62 -13.14 2.52
CA PHE A 423 -6.23 -12.70 2.38
C PHE A 423 -6.14 -11.16 2.36
N PHE A 424 -6.99 -10.51 1.57
CA PHE A 424 -7.03 -9.04 1.48
C PHE A 424 -7.52 -8.39 2.77
N SER A 425 -8.50 -8.97 3.47
CA SER A 425 -8.88 -8.52 4.81
C SER A 425 -7.74 -8.63 5.82
N LEU A 426 -7.00 -9.74 5.81
CA LEU A 426 -5.82 -9.93 6.66
C LEU A 426 -4.69 -8.96 6.32
N LEU A 427 -4.49 -8.64 5.04
CA LEU A 427 -3.54 -7.60 4.63
C LEU A 427 -3.92 -6.24 5.22
N ILE A 428 -5.19 -5.81 5.11
CA ILE A 428 -5.65 -4.54 5.70
C ILE A 428 -5.41 -4.53 7.21
N LEU A 429 -5.95 -5.54 7.91
CA LEU A 429 -5.91 -5.57 9.37
C LEU A 429 -4.49 -5.73 9.91
N GLY A 430 -3.65 -6.54 9.26
CA GLY A 430 -2.24 -6.68 9.61
C GLY A 430 -1.47 -5.38 9.39
N TYR A 431 -1.71 -4.70 8.26
CA TYR A 431 -1.04 -3.43 7.96
C TYR A 431 -1.46 -2.32 8.93
N VAL A 432 -2.75 -2.21 9.26
CA VAL A 432 -3.26 -1.31 10.31
C VAL A 432 -2.63 -1.65 11.66
N GLY A 433 -2.59 -2.94 12.02
CA GLY A 433 -2.04 -3.42 13.28
C GLY A 433 -0.60 -2.99 13.50
N VAL A 434 0.25 -3.15 12.48
CA VAL A 434 1.67 -2.75 12.55
C VAL A 434 1.82 -1.24 12.79
N HIS A 435 1.01 -0.40 12.15
CA HIS A 435 1.09 1.06 12.27
C HIS A 435 0.64 1.59 13.63
N PHE A 436 0.03 0.78 14.50
CA PHE A 436 -0.13 1.17 15.90
C PHE A 436 1.22 1.25 16.63
N PHE A 437 2.18 0.41 16.27
CA PHE A 437 3.45 0.30 17.00
C PHE A 437 4.58 1.13 16.38
N ILE A 438 4.57 1.33 15.06
CA ILE A 438 5.65 2.02 14.34
C ILE A 438 5.27 3.43 13.89
N GLU A 439 6.26 4.20 13.44
CA GLU A 439 6.06 5.50 12.78
C GLU A 439 4.94 5.46 11.72
N ILE A 440 4.11 6.50 11.70
CA ILE A 440 3.05 6.69 10.69
C ILE A 440 3.34 7.89 9.78
N GLN A 441 2.97 7.75 8.51
CA GLN A 441 2.83 8.85 7.55
C GLN A 441 1.71 8.48 6.59
N SER A 442 0.81 9.42 6.24
CA SER A 442 -0.34 9.10 5.38
C SER A 442 0.07 8.57 4.00
N ARG A 443 1.24 8.96 3.47
CA ARG A 443 1.78 8.38 2.22
C ARG A 443 2.05 6.86 2.31
N TYR A 444 2.23 6.29 3.50
CA TYR A 444 2.44 4.84 3.66
C TYR A 444 1.20 4.03 3.25
N ARG A 445 0.03 4.66 3.15
CA ARG A 445 -1.18 4.04 2.61
C ARG A 445 -0.97 3.47 1.21
N TYR A 446 -0.04 4.01 0.40
CA TYR A 446 0.18 3.65 -1.00
C TYR A 446 0.14 2.13 -1.26
N PHE A 447 0.79 1.33 -0.42
CA PHE A 447 0.83 -0.14 -0.56
C PHE A 447 -0.56 -0.80 -0.46
N ILE A 448 -1.40 -0.34 0.48
CA ILE A 448 -2.69 -0.98 0.79
C ILE A 448 -3.86 -0.37 0.00
N ILE A 449 -3.72 0.85 -0.52
CA ILE A 449 -4.75 1.52 -1.33
C ILE A 449 -5.29 0.65 -2.47
N PRO A 450 -4.49 -0.08 -3.28
CA PRO A 450 -5.04 -0.92 -4.33
C PRO A 450 -6.00 -1.99 -3.79
N THR A 451 -5.83 -2.48 -2.56
CA THR A 451 -6.76 -3.40 -1.89
C THR A 451 -8.08 -2.70 -1.54
N PHE A 452 -8.05 -1.43 -1.14
CA PHE A 452 -9.27 -0.65 -0.92
C PHE A 452 -10.03 -0.48 -2.24
N MET A 453 -9.31 -0.20 -3.33
CA MET A 453 -9.88 -0.06 -4.67
C MET A 453 -10.57 -1.35 -5.14
N ILE A 454 -9.96 -2.52 -4.87
CA ILE A 454 -10.53 -3.84 -5.17
C ILE A 454 -11.87 -4.04 -4.43
N ILE A 455 -11.91 -3.74 -3.13
CA ILE A 455 -13.11 -3.96 -2.30
C ILE A 455 -14.21 -2.96 -2.68
N GLN A 456 -13.89 -1.67 -2.81
CA GLN A 456 -14.90 -0.66 -3.12
C GLN A 456 -15.56 -0.89 -4.49
N GLY A 457 -14.85 -1.49 -5.46
CA GLY A 457 -15.40 -1.82 -6.77
C GLY A 457 -16.64 -2.72 -6.67
N TYR A 458 -16.65 -3.65 -5.70
CA TYR A 458 -17.83 -4.47 -5.41
C TYR A 458 -18.97 -3.66 -4.79
N GLY A 459 -18.65 -2.64 -3.98
CA GLY A 459 -19.64 -1.72 -3.42
C GLY A 459 -20.39 -0.93 -4.49
N VAL A 460 -19.67 -0.38 -5.47
CA VAL A 460 -20.27 0.33 -6.62
C VAL A 460 -21.14 -0.61 -7.45
N TYR A 461 -20.69 -1.85 -7.68
CA TYR A 461 -21.48 -2.88 -8.34
C TYR A 461 -22.82 -3.11 -7.63
N LEU A 462 -22.79 -3.29 -6.30
CA LEU A 462 -24.00 -3.56 -5.50
C LEU A 462 -25.01 -2.42 -5.58
N ILE A 463 -24.56 -1.17 -5.47
CA ILE A 463 -25.43 0.00 -5.62
C ILE A 463 -26.02 0.08 -7.02
N THR A 464 -25.21 -0.16 -8.05
CA THR A 464 -25.68 -0.12 -9.44
C THR A 464 -26.74 -1.19 -9.72
N GLN A 465 -26.56 -2.42 -9.20
CA GLN A 465 -27.58 -3.47 -9.32
C GLN A 465 -28.87 -3.10 -8.59
N TYR A 466 -28.75 -2.57 -7.37
CA TYR A 466 -29.92 -2.13 -6.60
C TYR A 466 -30.72 -1.04 -7.33
N ILE A 467 -30.04 -0.07 -7.95
CA ILE A 467 -30.68 0.97 -8.76
C ILE A 467 -31.40 0.35 -9.95
N LYS A 468 -30.74 -0.56 -10.69
CA LYS A 468 -31.32 -1.22 -11.87
C LYS A 468 -32.59 -2.02 -11.52
N GLU A 469 -32.56 -2.80 -10.44
CA GLU A 469 -33.72 -3.57 -9.97
C GLU A 469 -34.91 -2.67 -9.60
N ARG A 470 -34.65 -1.49 -9.02
CA ARG A 470 -35.69 -0.53 -8.66
C ARG A 470 -36.34 0.13 -9.86
N PHE A 471 -35.58 0.45 -10.91
CA PHE A 471 -36.13 1.00 -12.15
C PHE A 471 -36.98 -0.04 -12.89
N GLN A 472 -36.53 -1.30 -12.99
CA GLN A 472 -37.29 -2.37 -13.63
C GLN A 472 -38.62 -2.67 -12.93
N ARG A 473 -38.68 -2.58 -11.59
CA ARG A 473 -39.94 -2.75 -10.85
C ARG A 473 -40.94 -1.61 -11.06
N LYS A 474 -40.47 -0.41 -11.40
CA LYS A 474 -41.33 0.75 -11.70
C LYS A 474 -41.89 0.73 -13.13
N GLU A 475 -41.35 -0.07 -14.03
CA GLU A 475 -41.89 -0.25 -15.38
C GLU A 475 -42.97 -1.35 -15.45
N ILE A 476 -43.10 -2.15 -14.39
CA ILE A 476 -44.05 -3.29 -14.30
C ILE A 476 -45.31 -2.91 -13.49
N HIS A 477 -45.32 -1.76 -12.82
CA HIS A 477 -46.46 -1.17 -12.10
C HIS A 477 -46.84 0.15 -12.76
#